data_AF-A0AAW4IUD4-F1
#
_entry.id   AF-A0AAW4IUD4-F1
#
_cell.length_a   1.000
_cell.length_b   1.000
_cell.length_c   1.000
_cell.angle_alpha   90.00
_cell.angle_beta   90.00
_cell.angle_gamma   90.00
#
_symmetry.space_group_name_H-M   'P 1'
#
loop_
_entity.id
_entity.type
_entity.pdbx_description
1 polymer ?
#
loop_
_entity_poly.entity_id
_entity_poly.type
_entity_poly.pdbx_seq_one_letter_code
_entity_poly.pdbx_strand_id
1 'polypeptide(L)'
;MAILDSKVGHIKSRISKDRVVLKTMYPFKKGELADEVEINLYLEGSNRIIKKELPYGGYNMHLFLGDFLGSGRDCILVKGRFQGSGGIAILLLYEYDNGEIREITNQWEISARNKAIIRYLPNYKVEVSYGAKEKYIVDLSSKDKSYLNLIYDEKGNVKLKINPGISDINTYYEIKELGSNKYDFLIRQNIIGIVLVDVIGIIQSRVVFNINGNFVIKDRELIISKDRNLNNTHN
;
A
#
# COMPACT_ATOMS: atom_id res chain seq x y z
N MET A 1 3.73 -11.48 24.99
CA MET A 1 3.47 -11.31 23.54
C MET A 1 3.01 -12.62 22.91
N ALA A 2 1.98 -12.55 22.06
CA ALA A 2 1.48 -13.64 21.24
C ALA A 2 2.19 -13.68 19.88
N ILE A 3 2.20 -14.84 19.21
CA ILE A 3 2.69 -14.97 17.83
C ILE A 3 1.53 -14.68 16.87
N LEU A 4 1.77 -13.77 15.93
CA LEU A 4 0.87 -13.46 14.81
C LEU A 4 1.11 -14.39 13.63
N ASP A 5 2.38 -14.51 13.21
CA ASP A 5 2.80 -15.30 12.06
C ASP A 5 4.26 -15.75 12.24
N SER A 6 4.64 -16.83 11.55
CA SER A 6 6.02 -17.26 11.46
C SER A 6 6.33 -17.83 10.09
N LYS A 7 7.48 -17.45 9.53
CA LYS A 7 7.97 -17.93 8.24
C LYS A 7 9.44 -18.32 8.34
N VAL A 8 9.86 -19.22 7.45
CA VAL A 8 11.26 -19.57 7.24
C VAL A 8 11.66 -19.12 5.83
N GLY A 9 12.80 -18.47 5.70
CA GLY A 9 13.29 -17.94 4.43
C GLY A 9 14.79 -17.66 4.44
N HIS A 10 15.27 -17.10 3.33
CA HIS A 10 16.68 -16.90 3.02
C HIS A 10 17.15 -15.49 3.39
N ILE A 11 17.16 -15.16 4.69
CA ILE A 11 17.37 -13.79 5.17
C ILE A 11 18.86 -13.42 5.21
N LYS A 12 19.69 -14.27 5.83
CA LYS A 12 21.13 -14.04 5.98
C LYS A 12 21.89 -14.31 4.67
N SER A 13 21.49 -15.34 3.93
CA SER A 13 22.13 -15.79 2.70
C SER A 13 21.14 -16.55 1.81
N ARG A 14 21.52 -16.82 0.56
CA ARG A 14 20.69 -17.52 -0.43
C ARG A 14 20.29 -18.95 -0.06
N ILE A 15 20.95 -19.54 0.94
CA ILE A 15 20.76 -20.94 1.34
C ILE A 15 20.40 -21.09 2.82
N SER A 16 20.43 -20.00 3.59
CA SER A 16 20.16 -20.09 5.02
C SER A 16 18.69 -20.37 5.28
N LYS A 17 18.41 -21.08 6.37
CA LYS A 17 17.04 -21.33 6.84
C LYS A 17 16.77 -20.50 8.08
N ASP A 18 16.55 -19.21 7.87
CA ASP A 18 16.32 -18.26 8.95
C ASP A 18 14.82 -18.19 9.27
N ARG A 19 14.47 -18.17 10.55
CA ARG A 19 13.08 -18.07 10.99
C ARG A 19 12.75 -16.65 11.41
N VAL A 20 11.70 -16.09 10.80
CA VAL A 20 11.11 -14.80 11.17
C VAL A 20 9.81 -15.06 11.92
N VAL A 21 9.63 -14.41 13.07
CA VAL A 21 8.42 -14.51 13.89
C VAL A 21 7.89 -13.12 14.12
N LEU A 22 6.63 -12.87 13.76
CA LEU A 22 5.93 -11.64 14.07
C LEU A 22 5.17 -11.82 15.38
N LYS A 23 5.39 -10.93 16.34
CA LYS A 23 4.78 -10.99 17.67
C LYS A 23 4.05 -9.70 18.01
N THR A 24 3.10 -9.79 18.94
CA THR A 24 2.26 -8.66 19.35
C THR A 24 1.79 -8.77 20.79
N MET A 25 1.34 -7.66 21.35
CA MET A 25 0.41 -7.62 22.47
C MET A 25 -1.02 -7.39 21.96
N TYR A 26 -1.99 -8.12 22.49
CA TYR A 26 -3.41 -7.86 22.23
C TYR A 26 -4.00 -7.16 23.45
N PRO A 27 -4.31 -5.85 23.38
CA PRO A 27 -4.82 -5.10 24.54
C PRO A 27 -6.23 -5.54 24.95
N PHE A 28 -7.04 -6.04 24.00
CA PHE A 28 -8.43 -6.46 24.26
C PHE A 28 -8.60 -7.97 24.13
N LYS A 29 -8.43 -8.52 22.92
CA LYS A 29 -8.57 -9.96 22.67
C LYS A 29 -7.65 -10.43 21.55
N LYS A 30 -7.15 -11.66 21.69
CA LYS A 30 -6.36 -12.33 20.65
C LYS A 30 -7.15 -12.42 19.34
N GLY A 31 -6.52 -11.97 18.26
CA GLY A 31 -7.11 -11.95 16.91
C GLY A 31 -7.75 -10.62 16.52
N GLU A 32 -7.75 -9.62 17.41
CA GLU A 32 -8.19 -8.25 17.12
C GLU A 32 -7.01 -7.36 16.68
N LEU A 33 -7.07 -6.07 17.02
CA LEU A 33 -5.97 -5.13 16.84
C LEU A 33 -4.70 -5.69 17.50
N ALA A 34 -3.70 -5.99 16.67
CA ALA A 34 -2.36 -6.27 17.13
C ALA A 34 -1.71 -4.94 17.52
N ASP A 35 -1.23 -4.82 18.75
CA ASP A 35 -0.51 -3.65 19.25
C ASP A 35 0.91 -4.05 19.69
N GLU A 36 1.81 -3.08 19.86
CA GLU A 36 3.22 -3.30 20.23
C GLU A 36 3.85 -4.47 19.45
N VAL A 37 3.83 -4.34 18.12
CA VAL A 37 4.24 -5.42 17.22
C VAL A 37 5.76 -5.44 17.05
N GLU A 38 6.39 -6.62 17.17
CA GLU A 38 7.83 -6.82 16.95
C GLU A 38 8.12 -7.95 15.96
N ILE A 39 9.21 -7.80 15.19
CA ILE A 39 9.83 -8.88 14.43
C ILE A 39 10.93 -9.51 15.29
N ASN A 40 10.90 -10.83 15.42
CA ASN A 40 11.99 -11.61 16.01
C ASN A 40 12.61 -12.50 14.93
N LEU A 41 13.87 -12.24 14.61
CA LEU A 41 14.66 -12.97 13.62
C LEU A 41 15.62 -13.94 14.33
N TYR A 42 15.53 -15.20 13.93
CA TYR A 42 16.36 -16.31 14.38
C TYR A 42 17.21 -16.78 13.20
N LEU A 43 18.49 -16.45 13.21
CA LEU A 43 19.41 -16.84 12.14
C LEU A 43 19.87 -18.28 12.30
N GLU A 44 20.00 -19.01 11.18
CA GLU A 44 20.53 -20.37 11.20
C GLU A 44 21.94 -20.41 11.83
N GLY A 45 22.15 -21.33 12.78
CA GLY A 45 23.41 -21.50 13.50
C GLY A 45 23.71 -20.40 14.54
N SER A 46 22.76 -19.51 14.85
CA SER A 46 22.91 -18.46 15.86
C SER A 46 21.96 -18.68 17.04
N ASN A 47 22.45 -18.47 18.26
CA ASN A 47 21.60 -18.41 19.47
C ASN A 47 21.10 -16.99 19.78
N ARG A 48 21.57 -15.97 19.04
CA ARG A 48 21.12 -14.58 19.20
C ARG A 48 19.81 -14.36 18.46
N ILE A 49 18.86 -13.72 19.14
CA ILE A 49 17.61 -13.22 18.55
C ILE A 49 17.82 -11.75 18.20
N ILE A 50 17.54 -11.38 16.95
CA ILE A 50 17.53 -9.99 16.51
C ILE A 50 16.09 -9.51 16.54
N LYS A 51 15.84 -8.37 17.19
CA LYS A 51 14.50 -7.83 17.36
C LYS A 51 14.34 -6.49 16.65
N LYS A 52 13.14 -6.22 16.17
CA LYS A 52 12.74 -4.91 15.64
C LYS A 52 11.32 -4.60 16.05
N GLU A 53 11.16 -3.58 16.87
CA GLU A 53 9.85 -2.99 17.16
C GLU A 53 9.34 -2.26 15.91
N LEU A 54 8.05 -2.41 15.63
CA LEU A 54 7.38 -1.74 14.53
C LEU A 54 6.80 -0.41 15.01
N PRO A 55 6.74 0.61 14.14
CA PRO A 55 6.22 1.93 14.50
C PRO A 55 4.72 1.94 14.85
N TYR A 56 3.98 0.89 14.49
CA TYR A 56 2.55 0.75 14.78
C TYR A 56 2.09 -0.70 14.61
N GLY A 57 0.99 -1.01 15.29
CA GLY A 57 0.21 -2.22 15.11
C GLY A 57 -0.88 -2.09 14.03
N GLY A 58 -1.75 -3.10 13.94
CA GLY A 58 -2.83 -3.11 12.96
C GLY A 58 -3.65 -4.40 12.94
N TYR A 59 -4.56 -4.48 11.97
CA TYR A 59 -5.43 -5.63 11.74
C TYR A 59 -4.82 -6.53 10.66
N ASN A 60 -5.09 -7.84 10.76
CA ASN A 60 -4.64 -8.86 9.81
C ASN A 60 -3.11 -8.78 9.56
N MET A 61 -2.34 -8.54 10.62
CA MET A 61 -0.89 -8.42 10.57
C MET A 61 -0.25 -9.79 10.28
N HIS A 62 0.54 -9.91 9.21
CA HIS A 62 1.23 -11.14 8.83
C HIS A 62 2.53 -10.86 8.06
N LEU A 63 3.35 -11.89 7.86
CA LEU A 63 4.62 -11.79 7.18
C LEU A 63 4.49 -12.16 5.70
N PHE A 64 5.42 -11.66 4.90
CA PHE A 64 5.80 -12.20 3.60
C PHE A 64 7.32 -12.13 3.48
N LEU A 65 7.94 -13.19 2.96
CA LEU A 65 9.39 -13.24 2.71
C LEU A 65 9.61 -13.39 1.21
N GLY A 66 10.46 -12.53 0.64
CA GLY A 66 10.80 -12.60 -0.78
C GLY A 66 11.87 -11.60 -1.17
N ASP A 67 12.62 -11.89 -2.23
CA ASP A 67 13.69 -11.02 -2.73
C ASP A 67 13.11 -9.83 -3.53
N PHE A 68 13.03 -8.66 -2.90
CA PHE A 68 12.64 -7.41 -3.59
C PHE A 68 13.84 -6.66 -4.17
N LEU A 69 15.06 -6.93 -3.68
CA LEU A 69 16.27 -6.18 -4.09
C LEU A 69 17.03 -6.86 -5.24
N GLY A 70 16.68 -8.09 -5.59
CA GLY A 70 17.39 -8.91 -6.58
C GLY A 70 18.72 -9.45 -6.05
N SER A 71 18.88 -9.53 -4.72
CA SER A 71 20.11 -9.95 -4.07
C SER A 71 20.26 -11.47 -3.95
N GLY A 72 19.16 -12.19 -4.13
CA GLY A 72 18.98 -13.60 -3.78
C GLY A 72 18.70 -13.85 -2.30
N ARG A 73 18.60 -12.80 -1.48
CA ARG A 73 18.15 -12.88 -0.08
C ARG A 73 16.74 -12.33 0.04
N ASP A 74 15.95 -12.93 0.92
CA ASP A 74 14.60 -12.48 1.20
C ASP A 74 14.62 -11.20 2.04
N CYS A 75 13.82 -10.22 1.64
CA CYS A 75 13.39 -9.13 2.50
C CYS A 75 12.28 -9.61 3.44
N ILE A 76 12.13 -8.94 4.56
CA ILE A 76 11.03 -9.17 5.51
C ILE A 76 9.96 -8.11 5.26
N LEU A 77 8.83 -8.52 4.73
CA LEU A 77 7.67 -7.65 4.56
C LEU A 77 6.66 -7.94 5.68
N VAL A 78 6.32 -6.92 6.46
CA VAL A 78 5.18 -6.95 7.38
C VAL A 78 3.99 -6.27 6.72
N LYS A 79 2.88 -7.01 6.66
CA LYS A 79 1.64 -6.62 5.99
C LYS A 79 0.52 -6.50 7.01
N GLY A 80 -0.43 -5.61 6.77
CA GLY A 80 -1.63 -5.47 7.60
C GLY A 80 -2.54 -4.36 7.08
N ARG A 81 -3.45 -3.89 7.93
CA ARG A 81 -4.33 -2.74 7.63
C ARG A 81 -4.56 -1.90 8.88
N PHE A 82 -4.66 -0.59 8.72
CA PHE A 82 -5.14 0.29 9.79
C PHE A 82 -6.65 0.19 9.95
N GLN A 83 -7.14 0.56 11.14
CA GLN A 83 -8.58 0.80 11.32
C GLN A 83 -9.00 2.09 10.60
N GLY A 84 -10.22 2.11 10.07
CA GLY A 84 -10.85 3.33 9.57
C GLY A 84 -11.41 3.19 8.16
N SER A 85 -12.27 4.14 7.80
CA SER A 85 -13.02 4.15 6.53
C SER A 85 -12.12 4.30 5.29
N GLY A 86 -10.93 4.88 5.44
CA GLY A 86 -9.96 5.03 4.34
C GLY A 86 -9.26 3.73 3.94
N GLY A 87 -9.37 2.67 4.75
CA GLY A 87 -8.85 1.35 4.41
C GLY A 87 -7.38 1.34 3.98
N ILE A 88 -6.50 1.99 4.75
CA ILE A 88 -5.08 2.11 4.43
C ILE A 88 -4.35 0.80 4.76
N ALA A 89 -3.55 0.33 3.82
CA ALA A 89 -2.75 -0.87 3.98
C ALA A 89 -1.46 -0.57 4.75
N ILE A 90 -1.05 -1.48 5.63
CA ILE A 90 0.28 -1.48 6.25
C ILE A 90 1.21 -2.24 5.31
N LEU A 91 2.32 -1.61 4.95
CA LEU A 91 3.42 -2.15 4.17
C LEU A 91 4.71 -1.67 4.81
N LEU A 92 5.42 -2.55 5.50
CA LEU A 92 6.73 -2.25 6.09
C LEU A 92 7.74 -3.24 5.55
N LEU A 93 8.68 -2.76 4.72
CA LEU A 93 9.68 -3.60 4.07
C LEU A 93 11.04 -3.41 4.74
N TYR A 94 11.62 -4.51 5.22
CA TYR A 94 12.90 -4.55 5.90
C TYR A 94 13.90 -5.48 5.20
N GLU A 95 15.18 -5.24 5.43
CA GLU A 95 16.25 -6.21 5.15
C GLU A 95 17.04 -6.53 6.42
N TYR A 96 17.74 -7.66 6.37
CA TYR A 96 18.81 -7.94 7.30
C TYR A 96 20.14 -7.40 6.77
N ASP A 97 20.74 -6.49 7.53
CA ASP A 97 22.04 -5.91 7.24
C ASP A 97 22.90 -5.92 8.50
N ASN A 98 24.07 -6.57 8.42
CA ASN A 98 25.11 -6.59 9.44
C ASN A 98 24.67 -6.78 10.91
N GLY A 99 23.73 -7.69 11.17
CA GLY A 99 23.28 -8.02 12.53
C GLY A 99 22.01 -7.29 12.97
N GLU A 100 21.45 -6.45 12.10
CA GLU A 100 20.28 -5.63 12.38
C GLU A 100 19.18 -5.80 11.31
N ILE A 101 17.94 -5.46 11.68
CA ILE A 101 16.80 -5.39 10.77
C ILE A 101 16.61 -3.91 10.39
N ARG A 102 16.97 -3.56 9.16
CA ARG A 102 16.96 -2.19 8.64
C ARG A 102 15.73 -1.95 7.77
N GLU A 103 15.06 -0.82 7.97
CA GLU A 103 13.94 -0.44 7.11
C GLU A 103 14.45 -0.04 5.71
N ILE A 104 13.80 -0.57 4.68
CA ILE A 104 14.01 -0.20 3.28
C ILE A 104 13.03 0.91 2.90
N THR A 105 11.74 0.67 3.13
CA THR A 105 10.67 1.64 2.86
C THR A 105 9.38 1.24 3.59
N ASN A 106 8.38 2.12 3.54
CA ASN A 106 7.05 1.89 4.06
C ASN A 106 5.95 2.49 3.16
N GLN A 107 4.68 2.21 3.46
CA GLN A 107 3.56 2.71 2.66
C GLN A 107 3.50 4.25 2.57
N TRP A 108 3.96 4.97 3.60
CA TRP A 108 3.89 6.44 3.63
C TRP A 108 4.90 7.04 2.67
N GLU A 109 6.11 6.51 2.64
CA GLU A 109 7.15 6.95 1.72
C GLU A 109 6.76 6.67 0.26
N ILE A 110 6.23 5.47 -0.02
CA ILE A 110 5.74 5.12 -1.36
C ILE A 110 4.58 6.06 -1.76
N SER A 111 3.59 6.26 -0.89
CA SER A 111 2.45 7.15 -1.16
C SER A 111 2.89 8.58 -1.41
N ALA A 112 3.87 9.08 -0.64
CA ALA A 112 4.43 10.41 -0.81
C ALA A 112 5.15 10.60 -2.14
N ARG A 113 5.87 9.58 -2.62
CA ARG A 113 6.50 9.58 -3.95
C ARG A 113 5.51 9.34 -5.09
N ASN A 114 4.31 8.83 -4.79
CA ASN A 114 3.23 8.62 -5.76
C ASN A 114 2.08 9.64 -5.67
N LYS A 115 2.39 10.90 -5.30
CA LYS A 115 1.39 11.96 -5.25
C LYS A 115 1.04 12.47 -6.64
N ALA A 116 -0.25 12.64 -6.88
CA ALA A 116 -0.81 13.29 -8.06
C ALA A 116 -1.37 14.67 -7.70
N ILE A 117 -1.35 15.60 -8.66
CA ILE A 117 -2.17 16.81 -8.63
C ILE A 117 -3.48 16.46 -9.33
N ILE A 118 -4.59 16.60 -8.61
CA ILE A 118 -5.92 16.26 -9.15
C ILE A 118 -6.81 17.49 -9.14
N ARG A 119 -7.55 17.72 -10.22
CA ARG A 119 -8.41 18.89 -10.38
C ARG A 119 -9.72 18.53 -11.06
N TYR A 120 -10.82 19.10 -10.60
CA TYR A 120 -12.04 19.15 -11.39
C TYR A 120 -11.81 20.06 -12.61
N LEU A 121 -12.29 19.61 -13.76
CA LEU A 121 -12.32 20.35 -15.02
C LEU A 121 -13.77 20.54 -15.48
N PRO A 122 -14.08 21.59 -16.26
CA PRO A 122 -15.40 21.78 -16.85
C PRO A 122 -15.88 20.56 -17.64
N ASN A 123 -17.20 20.48 -17.82
CA ASN A 123 -17.88 19.38 -18.51
C ASN A 123 -17.68 18.02 -17.82
N TYR A 124 -17.89 18.00 -16.49
CA TYR A 124 -17.93 16.78 -15.68
C TYR A 124 -16.66 15.92 -15.74
N LYS A 125 -15.48 16.55 -15.81
CA LYS A 125 -14.19 15.85 -15.92
C LYS A 125 -13.32 16.05 -14.70
N VAL A 126 -12.45 15.09 -14.44
CA VAL A 126 -11.36 15.18 -13.46
C VAL A 126 -10.04 14.89 -14.14
N GLU A 127 -9.06 15.78 -14.00
CA GLU A 127 -7.68 15.53 -14.41
C GLU A 127 -6.89 14.99 -13.23
N VAL A 128 -6.19 13.87 -13.45
CA VAL A 128 -5.15 13.33 -12.55
C VAL A 128 -3.81 13.52 -13.24
N SER A 129 -2.90 14.26 -12.61
CA SER A 129 -1.60 14.62 -13.21
C SER A 129 -0.43 14.22 -12.32
N TYR A 130 0.51 13.47 -12.89
CA TYR A 130 1.81 13.14 -12.29
C TYR A 130 2.95 14.01 -12.87
N GLY A 131 2.59 15.08 -13.58
CA GLY A 131 3.52 15.97 -14.27
C GLY A 131 3.08 16.23 -15.72
N ALA A 132 3.93 16.89 -16.50
CA ALA A 132 3.56 17.32 -17.84
C ALA A 132 3.29 16.16 -18.83
N LYS A 133 3.91 14.99 -18.61
CA LYS A 133 3.89 13.86 -19.55
C LYS A 133 2.89 12.75 -19.18
N GLU A 134 2.30 12.81 -18.00
CA GLU A 134 1.49 11.71 -17.47
C GLU A 134 0.21 12.28 -16.85
N LYS A 135 -0.87 12.16 -17.61
CA LYS A 135 -2.18 12.73 -17.30
C LYS A 135 -3.28 11.75 -17.63
N TYR A 136 -4.29 11.69 -16.78
CA TYR A 136 -5.49 10.90 -16.98
C TYR A 136 -6.71 11.79 -16.83
N ILE A 137 -7.75 11.53 -17.62
CA ILE A 137 -9.05 12.18 -17.52
C ILE A 137 -10.07 11.14 -17.09
N VAL A 138 -10.74 11.40 -15.97
CA VAL A 138 -11.92 10.64 -15.54
C VAL A 138 -13.17 11.42 -15.94
N ASP A 139 -14.11 10.75 -16.60
CA ASP A 139 -15.43 11.30 -16.92
C ASP A 139 -16.40 10.97 -15.78
N LEU A 140 -16.96 12.00 -15.15
CA LEU A 140 -17.94 11.89 -14.08
C LEU A 140 -19.39 11.90 -14.60
N SER A 141 -19.63 12.03 -15.90
CA SER A 141 -20.98 12.22 -16.46
C SER A 141 -21.98 11.10 -16.10
N SER A 142 -21.50 9.93 -15.67
CA SER A 142 -22.33 8.83 -15.19
C SER A 142 -22.73 8.91 -13.71
N LYS A 143 -22.12 9.80 -12.93
CA LYS A 143 -22.44 9.99 -11.50
C LYS A 143 -23.79 10.66 -11.33
N ASP A 144 -24.38 10.51 -10.14
CA ASP A 144 -25.68 11.09 -9.82
C ASP A 144 -25.69 12.60 -10.01
N LYS A 145 -26.80 13.11 -10.56
CA LYS A 145 -26.98 14.56 -10.79
C LYS A 145 -26.82 15.38 -9.51
N SER A 146 -27.29 14.87 -8.37
CA SER A 146 -27.14 15.53 -7.07
C SER A 146 -25.67 15.70 -6.70
N TYR A 147 -24.85 14.68 -6.93
CA TYR A 147 -23.41 14.71 -6.73
C TYR A 147 -22.72 15.68 -7.69
N LEU A 148 -23.03 15.59 -8.99
CA LEU A 148 -22.48 16.50 -10.01
C LEU A 148 -22.84 17.97 -9.71
N ASN A 149 -24.05 18.22 -9.21
CA ASN A 149 -24.51 19.54 -8.80
C ASN A 149 -23.80 20.07 -7.54
N LEU A 150 -23.01 19.28 -6.81
CA LEU A 150 -22.12 19.82 -5.77
C LEU A 150 -20.86 20.43 -6.39
N ILE A 151 -20.38 19.83 -7.48
CA ILE A 151 -19.09 20.17 -8.12
C ILE A 151 -19.26 21.22 -9.21
N TYR A 152 -20.36 21.16 -9.95
CA TYR A 152 -20.59 21.92 -11.18
C TYR A 152 -21.80 22.88 -11.09
N ASP A 153 -21.76 23.96 -11.85
CA ASP A 153 -22.92 24.81 -12.15
C ASP A 153 -23.76 24.24 -13.30
N GLU A 154 -24.90 24.86 -13.60
CA GLU A 154 -25.80 24.46 -14.68
C GLU A 154 -25.16 24.54 -16.08
N LYS A 155 -24.08 25.31 -16.22
CA LYS A 155 -23.31 25.45 -17.46
C LYS A 155 -22.16 24.43 -17.55
N GLY A 156 -22.00 23.56 -16.55
CA GLY A 156 -20.93 22.57 -16.49
C GLY A 156 -19.58 23.11 -16.04
N ASN A 157 -19.51 24.34 -15.49
CA ASN A 157 -18.28 24.88 -14.92
C ASN A 157 -18.08 24.42 -13.48
N VAL A 158 -16.82 24.26 -13.06
CA VAL A 158 -16.49 23.90 -11.68
C VAL A 158 -16.82 25.07 -10.76
N LYS A 159 -17.67 24.84 -9.75
CA LYS A 159 -17.97 25.81 -8.69
C LYS A 159 -17.33 25.47 -7.34
N LEU A 160 -16.97 24.20 -7.15
CA LEU A 160 -16.34 23.74 -5.92
C LEU A 160 -14.90 24.24 -5.83
N LYS A 161 -14.50 24.80 -4.68
CA LYS A 161 -13.15 25.32 -4.44
C LYS A 161 -12.17 24.27 -3.89
N ILE A 162 -12.68 23.10 -3.51
CA ILE A 162 -11.88 21.99 -2.99
C ILE A 162 -11.54 21.07 -4.15
N ASN A 163 -10.25 20.78 -4.31
CA ASN A 163 -9.78 19.82 -5.30
C ASN A 163 -9.90 18.39 -4.77
N PRO A 164 -10.14 17.41 -5.66
CA PRO A 164 -10.04 16.00 -5.31
C PRO A 164 -8.59 15.65 -4.93
N GLY A 165 -8.43 14.53 -4.23
CA GLY A 165 -7.13 14.07 -3.72
C GLY A 165 -6.81 12.65 -4.15
N ILE A 166 -5.58 12.23 -3.89
CA ILE A 166 -5.17 10.83 -3.94
C ILE A 166 -4.99 10.34 -2.51
N SER A 167 -5.51 9.15 -2.20
CA SER A 167 -5.33 8.52 -0.89
C SER A 167 -3.91 7.99 -0.73
N ASP A 168 -3.55 7.57 0.49
CA ASP A 168 -2.46 6.61 0.69
C ASP A 168 -2.83 5.23 0.10
N ILE A 169 -1.86 4.30 0.10
CA ILE A 169 -2.05 2.94 -0.45
C ILE A 169 -3.20 2.23 0.29
N ASN A 170 -4.29 1.93 -0.44
CA ASN A 170 -5.42 1.19 0.13
C ASN A 170 -5.23 -0.33 -0.01
N THR A 171 -4.54 -0.77 -1.06
CA THR A 171 -4.27 -2.19 -1.35
C THR A 171 -3.00 -2.31 -2.16
N TYR A 172 -2.29 -3.42 -1.99
CA TYR A 172 -1.15 -3.77 -2.83
C TYR A 172 -1.03 -5.28 -2.99
N TYR A 173 -0.24 -5.68 -3.98
CA TYR A 173 0.09 -7.07 -4.25
C TYR A 173 1.60 -7.19 -4.43
N GLU A 174 2.20 -8.23 -3.86
CA GLU A 174 3.52 -8.68 -4.24
C GLU A 174 3.42 -9.37 -5.60
N ILE A 175 4.02 -8.77 -6.62
CA ILE A 175 4.01 -9.33 -7.98
C ILE A 175 5.42 -9.74 -8.38
N LYS A 176 5.49 -10.75 -9.24
CA LYS A 176 6.75 -11.23 -9.80
C LYS A 176 6.51 -11.53 -11.26
N GLU A 177 7.21 -10.83 -12.14
CA GLU A 177 7.13 -11.10 -13.57
C GLU A 177 7.67 -12.48 -13.91
N LEU A 178 7.11 -13.08 -14.96
CA LEU A 178 7.59 -14.35 -15.47
C LEU A 178 9.07 -14.22 -15.87
N GLY A 179 9.91 -15.11 -15.34
CA GLY A 179 11.35 -15.09 -15.57
C GLY A 179 12.15 -14.12 -14.69
N SER A 180 11.49 -13.23 -13.94
CA SER A 180 12.16 -12.46 -12.88
C SER A 180 12.39 -13.35 -11.67
N ASN A 181 13.49 -13.13 -10.95
CA ASN A 181 13.69 -13.69 -9.61
C ASN A 181 13.29 -12.74 -8.48
N LYS A 182 12.98 -11.49 -8.83
CA LYS A 182 12.71 -10.37 -7.92
C LYS A 182 11.22 -10.02 -7.86
N TYR A 183 10.73 -9.70 -6.67
CA TYR A 183 9.40 -9.16 -6.44
C TYR A 183 9.36 -7.63 -6.60
N ASP A 184 8.22 -7.14 -7.06
CA ASP A 184 7.85 -5.73 -7.06
C ASP A 184 6.49 -5.57 -6.33
N PHE A 185 6.07 -4.34 -6.06
CA PHE A 185 4.70 -4.08 -5.60
C PHE A 185 3.81 -3.57 -6.74
N LEU A 186 2.59 -4.06 -6.79
CA LEU A 186 1.49 -3.43 -7.52
C LEU A 186 0.57 -2.76 -6.52
N ILE A 187 0.67 -1.43 -6.38
CA ILE A 187 -0.07 -0.64 -5.39
C ILE A 187 -1.33 -0.03 -6.02
N ARG A 188 -2.35 0.21 -5.18
CA ARG A 188 -3.58 0.92 -5.55
C ARG A 188 -3.87 2.04 -4.57
N GLN A 189 -4.13 3.22 -5.13
CA GLN A 189 -4.55 4.43 -4.41
C GLN A 189 -5.85 4.95 -5.02
N ASN A 190 -6.79 5.32 -4.18
CA ASN A 190 -8.07 5.88 -4.59
C ASN A 190 -7.91 7.35 -4.99
N ILE A 191 -8.58 7.75 -6.06
CA ILE A 191 -8.87 9.14 -6.39
C ILE A 191 -10.11 9.52 -5.57
N ILE A 192 -9.92 10.36 -4.58
CA ILE A 192 -10.93 10.80 -3.63
C ILE A 192 -11.57 12.08 -4.15
N GLY A 193 -12.89 12.10 -4.24
CA GLY A 193 -13.66 13.29 -4.61
C GLY A 193 -13.96 14.21 -3.44
N ILE A 194 -15.23 14.46 -3.16
CA ILE A 194 -15.67 15.48 -2.19
C ILE A 194 -15.40 15.02 -0.74
N VAL A 195 -15.51 13.72 -0.48
CA VAL A 195 -15.31 13.10 0.85
C VAL A 195 -14.48 11.82 0.71
N LEU A 196 -13.85 11.35 1.80
CA LEU A 196 -12.92 10.21 1.77
C LEU A 196 -13.49 8.91 1.18
N VAL A 197 -14.80 8.68 1.34
CA VAL A 197 -15.48 7.47 0.83
C VAL A 197 -15.91 7.59 -0.63
N ASP A 198 -15.84 8.80 -1.20
CA ASP A 198 -16.16 9.07 -2.60
C ASP A 198 -14.96 8.72 -3.49
N VAL A 199 -14.96 7.49 -3.98
CA VAL A 199 -13.93 6.98 -4.89
C VAL A 199 -14.37 7.23 -6.33
N ILE A 200 -13.71 8.19 -6.98
CA ILE A 200 -13.93 8.56 -8.38
C ILE A 200 -13.23 7.58 -9.33
N GLY A 201 -12.12 7.00 -8.89
CA GLY A 201 -11.32 6.06 -9.65
C GLY A 201 -10.16 5.55 -8.81
N ILE A 202 -9.34 4.67 -9.38
CA ILE A 202 -8.19 4.08 -8.71
C ILE A 202 -6.98 4.26 -9.63
N ILE A 203 -5.87 4.76 -9.08
CA ILE A 203 -4.58 4.65 -9.75
C ILE A 203 -3.90 3.37 -9.26
N GLN A 204 -3.54 2.50 -10.20
CA GLN A 204 -2.66 1.38 -9.96
C GLN A 204 -1.25 1.76 -10.42
N SER A 205 -0.23 1.41 -9.66
CA SER A 205 1.16 1.72 -10.01
C SER A 205 2.08 0.57 -9.60
N ARG A 206 3.18 0.39 -10.35
CA ARG A 206 4.21 -0.57 -10.01
C ARG A 206 5.37 0.09 -9.29
N VAL A 207 5.79 -0.47 -8.16
CA VAL A 207 6.95 -0.03 -7.38
C VAL A 207 8.08 -1.03 -7.57
N VAL A 208 9.19 -0.57 -8.14
CA VAL A 208 10.33 -1.40 -8.51
C VAL A 208 11.55 -0.97 -7.71
N PHE A 209 12.17 -1.92 -7.02
CA PHE A 209 13.37 -1.68 -6.20
C PHE A 209 14.65 -1.99 -6.97
N ASN A 210 15.74 -1.31 -6.60
CA ASN A 210 17.09 -1.69 -6.98
C ASN A 210 17.82 -2.34 -5.79
N ILE A 211 19.04 -2.84 -6.06
CA ILE A 211 19.84 -3.58 -5.08
C ILE A 211 20.19 -2.78 -3.81
N ASN A 212 20.18 -1.45 -3.88
CA ASN A 212 20.51 -0.57 -2.75
C ASN A 212 19.28 -0.19 -1.90
N GLY A 213 18.10 -0.74 -2.20
CA GLY A 213 16.85 -0.42 -1.51
C GLY A 213 16.15 0.85 -2.00
N ASN A 214 16.69 1.54 -3.02
CA ASN A 214 15.99 2.64 -3.67
C ASN A 214 14.90 2.10 -4.59
N PHE A 215 13.78 2.81 -4.67
CA PHE A 215 12.66 2.43 -5.54
C PHE A 215 12.23 3.55 -6.49
N VAL A 216 11.64 3.12 -7.60
CA VAL A 216 10.98 3.97 -8.60
C VAL A 216 9.56 3.49 -8.82
N ILE A 217 8.67 4.43 -9.13
CA ILE A 217 7.28 4.13 -9.49
C ILE A 217 7.14 4.22 -10.99
N LYS A 218 6.55 3.19 -11.60
CA LYS A 218 6.37 3.03 -13.05
C LYS A 218 4.99 2.47 -13.35
N ASP A 219 4.67 2.40 -14.63
CA ASP A 219 3.51 1.67 -15.17
C ASP A 219 2.21 2.07 -14.49
N ARG A 220 1.96 3.39 -14.37
CA ARG A 220 0.72 3.86 -13.76
C ARG A 220 -0.44 3.71 -14.72
N GLU A 221 -1.54 3.21 -14.18
CA GLU A 221 -2.76 2.96 -14.93
C GLU A 221 -3.96 3.48 -14.14
N LEU A 222 -4.85 4.18 -14.84
CA LEU A 222 -6.14 4.55 -14.30
C LEU A 222 -7.12 3.39 -14.45
N ILE A 223 -7.60 2.89 -13.31
CA ILE A 223 -8.65 1.88 -13.22
C ILE A 223 -9.94 2.59 -12.80
N ILE A 224 -10.90 2.66 -13.71
CA ILE A 224 -12.26 3.12 -13.40
C ILE A 224 -13.12 1.87 -13.20
N SER A 225 -13.59 1.63 -11.98
CA SER A 225 -14.71 0.69 -11.81
C SER A 225 -15.98 1.41 -12.25
N LYS A 226 -16.62 0.93 -13.32
CA LYS A 226 -18.01 1.28 -13.62
C LYS A 226 -18.82 1.00 -12.35
N ASP A 227 -19.53 2.00 -11.82
CA ASP A 227 -20.21 1.97 -10.52
C ASP A 227 -20.74 0.56 -10.21
N ARG A 228 -20.03 -0.19 -9.36
CA ARG A 228 -20.69 -1.26 -8.62
C ARG A 228 -21.42 -0.53 -7.51
N ASN A 229 -22.71 -0.31 -7.70
CA ASN A 229 -23.62 -0.08 -6.60
C ASN A 229 -23.36 -1.19 -5.57
N LEU A 230 -22.52 -0.92 -4.57
CA LEU A 230 -22.35 -1.75 -3.38
C LEU A 230 -23.56 -1.53 -2.47
N ASN A 231 -24.75 -1.73 -3.01
CA ASN A 231 -25.89 -2.16 -2.22
C ASN A 231 -25.72 -3.66 -2.00
N ASN A 232 -24.72 -4.04 -1.20
CA ASN A 232 -24.82 -5.29 -0.46
C ASN A 232 -25.91 -5.07 0.58
N THR A 233 -27.15 -5.26 0.14
CA THR A 233 -28.24 -5.59 1.03
C THR A 233 -27.85 -6.89 1.71
N HIS A 234 -27.88 -6.85 3.05
CA HIS A 234 -27.86 -8.04 3.87
C HIS A 234 -28.88 -9.06 3.34
N ASN A 235 -28.43 -10.30 3.17
CA ASN A 235 -29.20 -11.49 3.45
C ASN A 235 -28.24 -12.52 4.06
#